data_AF-A0A1M7J1D2-F1
#
_entry.id   AF-A0A1M7J1D2-F1
#
_cell.length_a   1.000
_cell.length_b   1.000
_cell.length_c   1.000
_cell.angle_alpha   90.00
_cell.angle_beta   90.00
_cell.angle_gamma   90.00
#
_symmetry.space_group_name_H-M   'P 1'
#
loop_
_entity.id
_entity.type
_entity.pdbx_description
1 polymer ?
#
loop_
_entity_poly.entity_id
_entity_poly.type
_entity_poly.pdbx_seq_one_letter_code
_entity_poly.pdbx_strand_id
1 'polypeptide(L)'
;MKTLKKVFIGIIAVPVFLIIFEIFGMIVNHASTGIQTKHLRRDIVDAIPNTEIISVESQTGNTSGSGNHVDCLTRITFSSDLSLSEVQDKLSKTFEANTRECSVKETDKAGEYLFILCKSAPFSNNIEGH
;
A
#
# COMPACT_ATOMS: atom_id res chain seq x y z
N MET A 1 16.25 -41.74 24.41
CA MET A 1 14.89 -41.51 23.83
C MET A 1 14.32 -40.11 24.10
N LYS A 2 14.34 -39.59 25.35
CA LYS A 2 13.76 -38.26 25.66
C LYS A 2 14.41 -37.09 24.90
N THR A 3 15.73 -37.10 24.74
CA THR A 3 16.47 -36.05 23.99
C THR A 3 16.19 -36.10 22.49
N LEU A 4 16.13 -37.29 21.90
CA LEU A 4 15.81 -37.49 20.48
C LEU A 4 14.39 -36.99 20.14
N LYS A 5 13.41 -37.25 21.02
CA LYS A 5 12.05 -36.72 20.89
C LYS A 5 12.03 -35.19 20.92
N LYS A 6 12.80 -34.56 21.81
CA LYS A 6 12.90 -33.09 21.88
C LYS A 6 13.53 -32.49 20.62
N VAL A 7 14.58 -33.11 20.07
CA VAL A 7 15.22 -32.67 18.82
C VAL A 7 14.22 -32.77 17.66
N PHE A 8 13.48 -33.87 17.55
CA PHE A 8 12.47 -34.03 16.50
C PHE A 8 11.33 -33.01 16.61
N ILE A 9 10.87 -32.70 17.82
CA ILE A 9 9.89 -31.63 18.06
C ILE A 9 10.46 -30.28 17.61
N GLY A 10 11.72 -29.97 17.93
CA GLY A 10 12.37 -28.74 17.48
C GLY A 10 12.44 -28.61 15.96
N ILE A 11 12.80 -29.70 15.26
CA ILE A 11 12.88 -29.75 13.80
C ILE A 11 11.52 -29.44 13.14
N ILE A 12 10.41 -29.85 13.76
CA ILE A 12 9.06 -29.56 13.24
C ILE A 12 8.56 -28.19 13.70
N ALA A 13 8.82 -27.80 14.95
CA ALA A 13 8.29 -26.58 15.52
C ALA A 13 8.86 -25.32 14.86
N VAL A 14 10.15 -25.33 14.51
CA VAL A 14 10.80 -24.19 13.84
C VAL A 14 10.14 -23.83 12.50
N PRO A 15 10.00 -24.73 11.51
CA PRO A 15 9.36 -24.38 10.24
C PRO A 15 7.89 -23.99 10.40
N VAL A 16 7.15 -24.64 11.32
CA VAL A 16 5.76 -24.25 11.61
C VAL A 16 5.70 -22.83 12.17
N PHE A 17 6.59 -22.48 13.09
CA PHE A 17 6.67 -21.12 13.62
C PHE A 17 6.99 -20.09 12.55
N LEU A 18 7.93 -20.39 11.63
CA LEU A 18 8.24 -19.52 10.50
C LEU A 18 7.04 -19.31 9.59
N ILE A 19 6.26 -20.35 9.28
CA ILE A 19 5.04 -20.23 8.47
C ILE A 19 4.00 -19.34 9.18
N ILE A 20 3.83 -19.47 10.50
CA ILE A 20 2.93 -18.61 11.26
C ILE A 20 3.38 -17.14 11.21
N PHE A 21 4.70 -16.90 11.27
CA PHE A 21 5.26 -15.56 11.16
C PHE A 21 4.99 -14.94 9.79
N GLU A 22 5.13 -15.70 8.70
CA GLU A 22 4.76 -15.27 7.34
C GLU A 22 3.27 -14.86 7.28
N ILE A 23 2.37 -15.72 7.78
CA ILE A 23 0.92 -15.43 7.79
C ILE A 23 0.61 -14.16 8.56
N PHE A 24 1.25 -13.97 9.72
CA PHE A 24 1.10 -12.74 10.50
C PHE A 24 1.56 -11.51 9.71
N GLY A 25 2.73 -11.60 9.05
CA GLY A 25 3.24 -10.52 8.20
C GLY A 25 2.26 -10.15 7.08
N MET A 26 1.68 -11.15 6.40
CA MET A 26 0.66 -10.91 5.37
C MET A 26 -0.55 -10.15 5.93
N ILE A 27 -1.09 -10.59 7.08
CA ILE A 27 -2.23 -9.92 7.72
C ILE A 27 -1.92 -8.45 8.01
N VAL A 28 -0.73 -8.16 8.58
CA VAL A 28 -0.33 -6.79 8.90
C VAL A 28 -0.15 -5.95 7.62
N ASN A 29 0.41 -6.51 6.56
CA ASN A 29 0.60 -5.82 5.29
C ASN A 29 -0.75 -5.42 4.68
N HIS A 30 -1.71 -6.34 4.59
CA HIS A 30 -3.06 -6.04 4.08
C HIS A 30 -3.79 -5.01 4.94
N ALA A 31 -3.67 -5.11 6.27
CA ALA A 31 -4.23 -4.11 7.17
C ALA A 31 -3.60 -2.72 6.94
N SER A 32 -2.28 -2.66 6.75
CA SER A 32 -1.54 -1.43 6.46
C SER A 32 -2.01 -0.80 5.15
N THR A 33 -2.14 -1.59 4.07
CA THR A 33 -2.69 -1.14 2.78
C THR A 33 -4.11 -0.57 2.94
N GLY A 34 -4.97 -1.23 3.73
CA GLY A 34 -6.32 -0.75 4.01
C GLY A 34 -6.35 0.58 4.77
N ILE A 35 -5.50 0.72 5.80
CA ILE A 35 -5.35 1.96 6.58
C ILE A 35 -4.83 3.09 5.68
N GLN A 36 -3.77 2.84 4.91
CA GLN A 36 -3.21 3.78 3.94
C GLN A 36 -4.29 4.28 2.97
N THR A 37 -5.07 3.35 2.39
CA THR A 37 -6.12 3.68 1.43
C THR A 37 -7.22 4.55 2.06
N LYS A 38 -7.64 4.21 3.27
CA LYS A 38 -8.64 4.99 4.02
C LYS A 38 -8.13 6.39 4.38
N HIS A 39 -6.84 6.52 4.71
CA HIS A 39 -6.23 7.81 5.05
C HIS A 39 -6.11 8.68 3.81
N LEU A 40 -5.51 8.16 2.74
CA LEU A 40 -5.37 8.90 1.49
C LEU A 40 -6.72 9.39 0.94
N ARG A 41 -7.75 8.54 0.95
CA ARG A 41 -9.10 8.95 0.53
C ARG A 41 -9.61 10.13 1.34
N ARG A 42 -9.43 10.09 2.66
CA ARG A 42 -9.85 11.17 3.56
C ARG A 42 -9.06 12.44 3.29
N ASP A 43 -7.74 12.32 3.17
CA ASP A 43 -6.86 13.46 2.94
C ASP A 43 -7.17 14.17 1.61
N ILE A 44 -7.53 13.42 0.56
CA ILE A 44 -7.99 13.98 -0.72
C ILE A 44 -9.29 14.76 -0.54
N VAL A 45 -10.30 14.16 0.10
CA VAL A 45 -11.61 14.78 0.32
C VAL A 45 -11.50 16.03 1.20
N ASP A 46 -10.63 16.01 2.21
CA ASP A 46 -10.45 17.13 3.14
C ASP A 46 -9.65 18.28 2.50
N ALA A 47 -8.69 17.98 1.62
CA ALA A 47 -7.82 19.00 1.00
C ALA A 47 -8.46 19.68 -0.23
N ILE A 48 -9.26 18.93 -0.99
CA ILE A 48 -9.77 19.36 -2.30
C ILE A 48 -11.29 19.58 -2.20
N PRO A 49 -11.77 20.83 -2.29
CA PRO A 49 -13.20 21.13 -2.20
C PRO A 49 -13.96 20.54 -3.39
N ASN A 50 -15.22 20.15 -3.17
CA ASN A 50 -16.13 19.59 -4.17
C ASN A 50 -15.59 18.35 -4.90
N THR A 51 -14.73 17.57 -4.24
CA THR A 51 -14.19 16.34 -4.81
C THR A 51 -15.20 15.21 -4.85
N GLU A 52 -15.29 14.50 -5.98
CA GLU A 52 -15.99 13.23 -6.08
C GLU A 52 -14.98 12.08 -6.25
N ILE A 53 -15.10 11.03 -5.44
CA ILE A 53 -14.26 9.84 -5.57
C ILE A 53 -14.89 8.90 -6.60
N ILE A 54 -14.19 8.69 -7.71
CA ILE A 54 -14.65 7.87 -8.84
C ILE A 54 -14.27 6.41 -8.62
N SER A 55 -13.02 6.15 -8.25
CA SER A 55 -12.55 4.80 -7.96
C SER A 55 -11.49 4.77 -6.86
N VAL A 56 -11.45 3.65 -6.14
CA VAL A 56 -10.45 3.36 -5.11
C VAL A 56 -9.95 1.95 -5.35
N GLU A 57 -8.66 1.82 -5.63
CA GLU A 57 -7.98 0.55 -5.81
C GLU A 57 -6.86 0.45 -4.79
N SER A 58 -6.66 -0.75 -4.25
CA SER A 58 -5.61 -1.04 -3.30
C SER A 58 -5.01 -2.41 -3.55
N GLN A 59 -3.69 -2.52 -3.51
CA GLN A 59 -2.96 -3.76 -3.73
C GLN A 59 -1.86 -3.91 -2.68
N THR A 60 -1.72 -5.13 -2.17
CA THR A 60 -0.62 -5.56 -1.30
C THR A 60 0.16 -6.65 -2.05
N GLY A 61 1.48 -6.57 -2.08
CA GLY A 61 2.34 -7.59 -2.70
C GLY A 61 3.48 -6.99 -3.50
N ASN A 62 4.09 -7.78 -4.38
CA ASN A 62 5.06 -7.28 -5.34
C ASN A 62 4.39 -6.46 -6.46
N THR A 63 4.23 -5.16 -6.23
CA THR A 63 3.47 -4.29 -7.14
C THR A 63 4.27 -3.86 -8.38
N SER A 64 5.60 -3.91 -8.28
CA SER A 64 6.52 -3.54 -9.36
C SER A 64 6.93 -4.71 -10.25
N GLY A 65 6.61 -5.95 -9.86
CA GLY A 65 6.97 -7.20 -10.57
C GLY A 65 8.48 -7.45 -10.69
N SER A 66 9.31 -6.59 -10.09
CA SER A 66 10.77 -6.61 -10.18
C SER A 66 11.45 -6.49 -8.81
N GLY A 67 10.67 -6.17 -7.77
CA GLY A 67 11.13 -6.26 -6.39
C GLY A 67 10.99 -7.68 -5.84
N ASN A 68 11.85 -8.03 -4.88
CA ASN A 68 11.63 -9.16 -3.96
C ASN A 68 11.10 -8.61 -2.63
N HIS A 69 10.07 -7.76 -2.68
CA HIS A 69 9.47 -7.16 -1.50
C HIS A 69 7.99 -6.83 -1.70
N VAL A 70 7.30 -6.71 -0.58
CA VAL A 70 5.89 -6.30 -0.52
C VAL A 70 5.78 -4.78 -0.44
N ASP A 71 4.91 -4.24 -1.27
CA ASP A 71 4.44 -2.86 -1.24
C ASP A 71 2.97 -2.78 -0.84
N CYS A 72 2.61 -1.64 -0.27
CA CYS A 72 1.25 -1.15 -0.08
C CYS A 72 0.96 -0.10 -1.16
N LEU A 73 0.26 -0.50 -2.22
CA LEU A 73 -0.14 0.39 -3.32
C LEU A 73 -1.59 0.82 -3.15
N THR A 74 -1.83 2.12 -3.24
CA THR A 74 -3.16 2.72 -3.32
C THR A 74 -3.24 3.57 -4.58
N ARG A 75 -4.34 3.45 -5.31
CA ARG A 75 -4.70 4.31 -6.43
C ARG A 75 -6.11 4.87 -6.21
N ILE A 76 -6.25 6.18 -6.24
CA ILE A 76 -7.56 6.84 -6.11
C ILE A 76 -7.78 7.73 -7.32
N THR A 77 -8.86 7.46 -8.04
CA THR A 77 -9.34 8.34 -9.11
C THR A 77 -10.43 9.24 -8.54
N PHE A 78 -10.33 10.53 -8.76
CA PHE A 78 -11.28 11.52 -8.27
C PHE A 78 -11.44 12.67 -9.26
N SER A 79 -12.59 13.34 -9.23
CA SER A 79 -12.79 14.57 -10.01
C SER A 79 -12.67 15.82 -9.15
N SER A 80 -12.28 16.92 -9.78
CA SER A 80 -12.20 18.24 -9.16
C SER A 80 -12.31 19.34 -10.22
N ASP A 81 -12.87 20.48 -9.85
CA ASP A 81 -12.92 21.68 -10.70
C ASP A 81 -11.58 22.45 -10.72
N LEU A 82 -10.62 22.05 -9.89
CA LEU A 82 -9.30 22.68 -9.80
C LEU A 82 -8.38 22.19 -10.91
N SER A 83 -7.44 23.04 -11.33
CA SER A 83 -6.38 22.61 -12.25
C SER A 83 -5.40 21.63 -11.59
N LEU A 84 -4.65 20.86 -12.40
CA LEU A 84 -3.64 19.92 -11.90
C LEU A 84 -2.62 20.60 -10.97
N SER A 85 -2.20 21.82 -11.27
CA SER A 85 -1.24 22.57 -10.44
C SER A 85 -1.81 22.91 -9.07
N GLU A 86 -3.10 23.25 -9.00
CA GLU A 86 -3.78 23.57 -7.73
C GLU A 86 -4.05 22.31 -6.91
N VAL A 87 -4.39 21.20 -7.57
CA VAL A 87 -4.49 19.87 -6.94
C VAL A 87 -3.14 19.48 -6.34
N GLN A 88 -2.05 19.62 -7.09
CA GLN A 88 -0.69 19.35 -6.61
C GLN A 88 -0.31 20.24 -5.44
N ASP A 89 -0.55 21.55 -5.52
CA ASP A 89 -0.26 22.49 -4.42
C ASP A 89 -1.02 22.13 -3.14
N LYS A 90 -2.32 21.83 -3.25
CA LYS A 90 -3.14 21.42 -2.10
C LYS A 90 -2.65 20.12 -1.46
N LEU A 91 -2.31 19.12 -2.26
CA LEU A 91 -1.87 17.82 -1.77
C LEU A 91 -0.41 17.84 -1.29
N SER A 92 0.41 18.78 -1.78
CA SER A 92 1.82 18.93 -1.37
C SER A 92 2.00 19.22 0.12
N LYS A 93 0.97 19.79 0.77
CA LYS A 93 0.94 20.01 2.22
C LYS A 93 0.92 18.72 3.03
N THR A 94 0.42 17.65 2.45
CA THR A 94 0.25 16.34 3.10
C THR A 94 1.22 15.30 2.52
N PHE A 95 1.61 15.44 1.26
CA PHE A 95 2.39 14.46 0.53
C PHE A 95 3.53 15.11 -0.25
N GLU A 96 4.75 14.63 -0.05
CA GLU A 96 5.88 15.00 -0.90
C GLU A 96 5.80 14.22 -2.21
N ALA A 97 5.62 14.95 -3.33
CA ALA A 97 5.56 14.33 -4.64
C ALA A 97 6.93 13.72 -5.01
N ASN A 98 6.96 12.40 -5.14
CA ASN A 98 8.08 11.63 -5.65
C ASN A 98 7.52 10.74 -6.77
N THR A 99 8.08 10.86 -7.97
CA THR A 99 7.59 10.19 -9.19
C THR A 99 7.38 8.69 -9.05
N ARG A 100 8.05 8.03 -8.11
CA ARG A 100 7.94 6.58 -7.90
C ARG A 100 6.96 6.15 -6.81
N GLU A 101 6.87 6.92 -5.73
CA GLU A 101 6.15 6.52 -4.51
C GLU A 101 4.88 7.34 -4.28
N CYS A 102 4.81 8.57 -4.78
CA CYS A 102 3.69 9.46 -4.55
C CYS A 102 3.52 10.42 -5.73
N SER A 103 2.49 10.21 -6.55
CA SER A 103 2.24 11.03 -7.73
C SER A 103 0.77 11.32 -7.92
N VAL A 104 0.49 12.47 -8.53
CA VAL A 104 -0.84 12.84 -9.01
C VAL A 104 -0.72 13.27 -10.47
N LYS A 105 -1.60 12.75 -11.30
CA LYS A 105 -1.67 13.06 -12.73
C LYS A 105 -3.12 13.22 -13.15
N GLU A 106 -3.36 14.07 -14.14
CA GLU A 106 -4.66 14.12 -14.81
C GLU A 106 -4.82 12.87 -15.69
N THR A 107 -6.05 12.37 -15.79
CA THR A 107 -6.40 11.25 -16.67
C THR A 107 -6.75 11.76 -18.07
N ASP A 108 -7.20 10.87 -18.95
CA ASP A 108 -7.63 11.25 -20.31
C ASP A 108 -8.93 12.09 -20.32
N LYS A 109 -9.64 12.16 -19.18
CA LYS A 109 -10.82 13.00 -19.01
C LYS A 109 -10.47 14.25 -18.20
N ALA A 110 -10.80 15.41 -18.77
CA ALA A 110 -10.56 16.70 -18.15
C ALA A 110 -11.23 16.79 -16.77
N GLY A 111 -10.46 17.24 -15.77
CA GLY A 111 -10.95 17.37 -14.39
C GLY A 111 -11.02 16.05 -13.60
N GLU A 112 -10.57 14.92 -14.18
CA GLU A 112 -10.38 13.66 -13.45
C GLU A 112 -8.88 13.42 -13.19
N TYR A 113 -8.53 13.13 -11.95
CA TYR A 113 -7.17 12.95 -11.46
C TYR A 113 -6.97 11.56 -10.87
N LEU A 114 -5.79 10.99 -11.12
CA LEU A 114 -5.33 9.73 -10.52
C LEU A 114 -4.19 10.03 -9.53
N PHE A 115 -4.46 9.79 -8.25
CA PHE A 115 -3.45 9.78 -7.20
C PHE A 115 -2.91 8.37 -7.01
N ILE A 116 -1.59 8.21 -6.97
CA ILE A 116 -0.89 6.95 -6.73
C ILE A 116 0.01 7.12 -5.52
N LEU A 117 -0.18 6.28 -4.50
CA LEU A 117 0.68 6.17 -3.33
C LEU A 117 1.19 4.73 -3.20
N CYS A 118 2.50 4.56 -3.18
CA CYS A 118 3.17 3.30 -2.99
C CYS A 118 4.16 3.44 -1.83
N LYS A 119 4.00 2.62 -0.80
CA LYS A 119 4.93 2.55 0.34
C LYS A 119 5.36 1.12 0.56
N SER A 120 6.58 0.92 1.07
CA SER A 120 7.01 -0.40 1.50
C SER A 120 6.12 -0.91 2.63
N ALA A 121 5.76 -2.20 2.59
CA ALA A 121 4.93 -2.80 3.62
C ALA A 121 5.69 -3.00 4.95
N PRO A 122 4.99 -3.02 6.10
CA PRO A 122 5.64 -3.25 7.41
C PRO A 122 6.45 -4.55 7.48
N PHE A 123 6.00 -5.59 6.81
CA PHE A 123 6.71 -6.85 6.60
C PHE A 123 7.05 -6.99 5.13
N SER A 124 8.02 -6.20 4.67
CA SER A 124 8.42 -6.11 3.26
C SER A 124 9.04 -7.40 2.72
N ASN A 125 9.67 -8.21 3.57
CA ASN A 125 10.28 -9.49 3.19
C ASN A 125 9.39 -10.63 3.68
N ASN A 126 8.34 -10.95 2.92
CA ASN A 126 7.47 -12.09 3.17
C ASN A 126 7.16 -12.82 1.84
N ILE A 127 6.42 -13.92 1.91
CA ILE A 127 6.06 -14.71 0.72
C ILE A 127 5.27 -13.95 -0.38
N GLU A 128 4.56 -12.87 -0.07
CA GLU A 128 3.81 -12.05 -1.05
C GLU A 128 4.72 -11.12 -1.86
N GLY A 129 5.98 -10.99 -1.47
CA GLY A 129 7.00 -10.21 -2.18
C GLY A 129 7.69 -10.99 -3.30
N HIS A 130 7.39 -12.28 -3.46
CA HIS A 130 7.99 -13.21 -4.42
C HIS A 130 6.97 -13.70 -5.44
#